data_AF-A0A497HII3-F1
#
_entry.id   AF-A0A497HII3-F1
#
_cell.length_a   1.000
_cell.length_b   1.000
_cell.length_c   1.000
_cell.angle_alpha   90.00
_cell.angle_beta   90.00
_cell.angle_gamma   90.00
#
_symmetry.space_group_name_H-M   'P 1'
#
loop_
_entity.id
_entity.type
_entity.pdbx_description
1 polymer ?
#
loop_
_entity_poly.entity_id
_entity_poly.type
_entity_poly.pdbx_seq_one_letter_code
_entity_poly.pdbx_strand_id
1 'polypeptide(L)' 'MPVVNFSYEDFLQLLRYNLSKGDFLEKIPLIGTEIEKVEGDEISIEVFPNRPDLVSVEGIARS' A
#
# COMPACT_ATOMS: atom_id res chain seq x y z
N MET A 1 7.93 -12.68 -2.97
CA MET A 1 8.18 -11.93 -1.71
C MET A 1 6.84 -11.89 -0.96
N PRO A 2 6.70 -11.36 0.28
CA PRO A 2 5.38 -11.31 0.89
C PRO A 2 4.45 -10.35 0.14
N VAL A 3 3.19 -10.76 -0.04
CA VAL A 3 2.13 -9.96 -0.66
C VAL A 3 1.15 -9.55 0.45
N VAL A 4 0.87 -8.25 0.53
CA VAL A 4 -0.10 -7.66 1.45
C VAL A 4 -1.33 -7.27 0.66
N ASN A 5 -2.48 -7.79 1.08
CA ASN A 5 -3.78 -7.49 0.47
C ASN A 5 -4.60 -6.65 1.43
N PHE A 6 -5.13 -5.52 0.96
CA PHE A 6 -5.94 -4.63 1.77
C PHE A 6 -6.93 -3.82 0.92
N SER A 7 -7.93 -3.23 1.60
CA SER A 7 -8.90 -2.31 1.01
C SER A 7 -8.32 -0.89 0.93
N TYR A 8 -8.50 -0.23 -0.20
CA TYR A 8 -8.10 1.15 -0.40
C TYR A 8 -8.87 2.10 0.53
N GLU A 9 -10.15 1.84 0.76
CA GLU A 9 -10.96 2.56 1.74
C GLU A 9 -10.37 2.46 3.16
N ASP A 10 -9.96 1.28 3.59
CA ASP A 10 -9.33 1.06 4.90
C ASP A 10 -8.00 1.84 5.01
N PHE A 11 -7.18 1.78 3.95
CA PHE A 11 -5.94 2.55 3.87
C PHE A 11 -6.17 4.07 3.96
N LEU A 12 -7.21 4.60 3.31
CA LEU A 12 -7.58 6.02 3.41
C LEU A 12 -8.04 6.41 4.82
N GLN A 13 -8.77 5.53 5.52
CA GLN A 13 -9.16 5.77 6.91
C GLN A 13 -7.93 5.91 7.84
N LEU A 14 -6.87 5.15 7.57
CA LEU A 14 -5.61 5.22 8.33
C LEU A 14 -4.81 6.49 8.05
N LEU A 15 -4.77 6.95 6.79
CA LEU A 15 -4.01 8.13 6.39
C LEU A 15 -4.54 9.44 7.00
N ARG A 16 -5.81 9.50 7.39
CA ARG A 16 -6.50 10.73 7.89
C ARG A 16 -6.48 11.92 6.92
N TYR A 17 -6.03 11.74 5.69
CA TYR A 17 -6.11 12.71 4.60
C TYR A 17 -6.49 11.98 3.30
N ASN A 18 -7.07 12.72 2.36
CA ASN A 18 -7.44 12.15 1.07
C ASN A 18 -6.20 12.06 0.16
N LEU A 19 -5.83 10.84 -0.19
CA LEU A 19 -4.87 10.56 -1.25
C LEU A 19 -5.66 10.16 -2.49
N SER A 20 -5.29 10.65 -3.68
CA SER A 20 -5.91 10.17 -4.91
C SER A 20 -5.33 8.81 -5.30
N LYS A 21 -6.09 7.98 -6.04
CA LYS A 21 -5.55 6.70 -6.54
C LYS A 21 -4.34 6.92 -7.44
N GLY A 22 -4.30 8.00 -8.22
CA GLY A 22 -3.14 8.35 -9.05
C GLY A 22 -1.88 8.58 -8.21
N ASP A 23 -1.98 9.44 -7.18
CA ASP A 23 -0.85 9.73 -6.29
C ASP A 23 -0.39 8.48 -5.52
N PHE A 24 -1.33 7.62 -5.13
CA PHE A 24 -1.03 6.36 -4.46
C PHE A 24 -0.18 5.45 -5.36
N LEU A 25 -0.60 5.26 -6.62
CA LEU A 25 0.11 4.42 -7.57
C LEU A 25 1.52 4.94 -7.87
N GLU A 26 1.72 6.26 -7.86
CA GLU A 26 3.03 6.87 -8.08
C GLU A 26 3.94 6.79 -6.84
N LYS A 27 3.38 6.90 -5.63
CA LYS A 27 4.17 6.98 -4.38
C LYS A 27 4.52 5.62 -3.77
N ILE A 28 3.63 4.64 -3.85
CA ILE A 28 3.80 3.32 -3.23
C ILE A 28 5.10 2.61 -3.68
N PRO A 29 5.47 2.61 -4.97
CA PRO A 29 6.72 2.00 -5.38
C PRO A 29 7.97 2.66 -4.78
N LEU A 30 7.89 3.96 -4.46
CA LEU A 30 9.02 4.74 -3.94
C LEU A 30 9.43 4.33 -2.52
N ILE A 31 8.53 3.72 -1.75
CA ILE A 31 8.82 3.25 -0.38
C ILE A 31 9.41 1.84 -0.33
N GLY A 32 9.73 1.24 -1.48
CA GLY A 32 10.28 -0.12 -1.55
C GLY A 32 9.18 -1.18 -1.52
N THR A 33 8.15 -0.96 -2.33
CA THR A 33 7.09 -1.94 -2.58
C THR A 33 6.80 -2.01 -4.08
N GLU A 34 6.03 -2.99 -4.51
CA GLU A 34 5.60 -3.14 -5.89
C GLU A 34 4.10 -3.40 -5.92
N ILE A 35 3.40 -2.76 -6.86
CA ILE A 35 1.95 -2.91 -6.98
C ILE A 35 1.69 -4.13 -7.85
N GLU A 36 1.17 -5.19 -7.25
CA GLU A 36 0.87 -6.43 -7.96
C GLU A 36 -0.50 -6.35 -8.64
N LYS A 37 -1.52 -5.86 -7.91
CA LYS A 37 -2.90 -5.84 -8.39
C LYS A 37 -3.70 -4.69 -7.80
N VAL A 38 -4.57 -4.11 -8.62
CA VAL A 38 -5.56 -3.10 -8.20
C VAL A 38 -6.89 -3.46 -8.83
N GLU A 39 -7.83 -3.94 -8.03
CA GLU A 39 -9.19 -4.32 -8.45
C GLU A 39 -10.23 -3.52 -7.67
N GLY A 40 -10.64 -2.39 -8.23
CA GLY A 40 -11.64 -1.54 -7.60
C GLY A 40 -11.14 -1.02 -6.26
N ASP A 41 -11.64 -1.59 -5.17
CA ASP A 41 -11.23 -1.27 -3.80
C ASP A 41 -10.13 -2.20 -3.24
N GLU A 42 -9.93 -3.39 -3.80
CA GLU A 42 -8.88 -4.30 -3.34
C GLU A 42 -7.53 -3.96 -3.98
N ILE A 43 -6.50 -3.89 -3.15
CA ILE A 43 -5.12 -3.62 -3.56
C ILE A 43 -4.21 -4.72 -3.02
N SER A 44 -3.37 -5.24 -3.90
CA SER A 44 -2.30 -6.20 -3.59
C SER A 44 -0.94 -5.55 -3.82
N ILE A 45 -0.13 -5.50 -2.78
CA ILE A 45 1.22 -4.92 -2.82
C ILE A 45 2.24 -6.00 -2.44
N GLU A 46 3.23 -6.20 -3.29
CA GLU A 46 4.40 -7.01 -2.98
C GLU A 46 5.45 -6.16 -2.23
N VAL A 47 5.95 -6.69 -1.11
CA VAL A 47 6.89 -5.99 -0.24
C VAL A 47 8.25 -6.64 -0.32
N PHE A 48 9.30 -5.84 -0.50
CA PHE A 48 10.66 -6.37 -0.54
C PHE A 48 11.05 -7.00 0.82
N PRO A 49 11.75 -8.15 0.84
CA PRO A 49 12.11 -8.86 2.09
C PRO A 49 12.94 -8.05 3.10
N ASN A 50 13.59 -6.96 2.65
CA ASN A 50 14.36 -6.06 3.50
C ASN A 50 13.51 -5.00 4.23
N ARG A 51 12.19 -4.95 4.00
CA ARG A 51 11.24 -4.02 4.64
C ARG A 51 10.13 -4.76 5.40
N PRO A 52 10.46 -5.46 6.51
CA PRO A 52 9.46 -6.17 7.32
C PRO A 52 8.46 -5.22 8.00
N ASP A 53 8.74 -3.91 8.03
CA ASP A 53 7.83 -2.89 8.55
C ASP A 53 6.66 -2.58 7.61
N LEU A 54 6.72 -2.99 6.34
CA LEU A 54 5.69 -2.75 5.33
C LEU A 54 4.76 -3.96 5.11
N VAL A 55 4.86 -5.01 5.93
CA VAL A 55 4.04 -6.23 5.80
C VAL A 55 2.61 -6.08 6.34
N SER A 56 2.17 -4.87 6.62
CA SER A 56 0.80 -4.55 7.05
C SER A 56 0.35 -3.20 6.48
N VAL A 57 -0.96 -3.01 6.35
CA VAL A 57 -1.54 -1.77 5.82
C VAL A 57 -1.20 -0.56 6.70
N GLU A 58 -1.10 -0.75 8.01
CA GLU A 58 -0.71 0.30 8.97
C GLU A 58 0.76 0.68 8.83
N GLY A 59 1.63 -0.30 8.56
CA GLY A 59 3.04 -0.06 8.26
C GLY A 59 3.23 0.77 7.00
N ILE A 60 2.47 0.44 5.95
CA ILE A 60 2.43 1.17 4.69
C ILE A 60 1.87 2.58 4.90
N ALA A 61 0.76 2.73 5.63
CA ALA A 61 0.12 4.03 5.89
C ALA A 61 0.97 4.97 6.76
N ARG A 62 1.90 4.44 7.56
CA ARG A 62 2.82 5.23 8.37
C ARG A 62 4.02 5.79 7.58
N SER A 63 4.38 5.16 6.45
CA SER A 63 5.60 5.44 5.69
C SER A 63 5.44 6.65 4.77
#